data_AF-A0A1V4DLK6-F1
#
_entry.id   AF-A0A1V4DLK6-F1
#
_cell.length_a   1.000
_cell.length_b   1.000
_cell.length_c   1.000
_cell.angle_alpha   90.00
_cell.angle_beta   90.00
_cell.angle_gamma   90.00
#
_symmetry.space_group_name_H-M   'P 1'
#
loop_
_entity.id
_entity.type
_entity.pdbx_description
1 polymer ?
#
loop_
_entity_poly.entity_id
_entity_poly.type
_entity_poly.pdbx_seq_one_letter_code
_entity_poly.pdbx_strand_id
1 'polypeptide(L)'
;MPGFTHLHTVSGFSLRYGASHPERLAERAAERGMDALALTDRDTLAGTVRFAKACAKAGVRPLFGAELAVEEYEPVRQERRRAPVRGGAFIDESTPRVTFLARDGARGWADLCRLVTAVHTAADTPLLTWAGNHGDGLTVLLGPDSDVGRALAAGGLAL
;
A
#
# COMPACT_ATOMS: atom_id res chain seq x y z
N MET A 1 22.40 -0.99 18.60
CA MET A 1 20.92 -0.99 18.70
C MET A 1 20.39 -1.75 17.51
N PRO A 2 19.34 -2.58 17.64
CA PRO A 2 18.70 -3.13 16.45
C PRO A 2 18.25 -1.96 15.56
N GLY A 3 18.54 -2.05 14.26
CA GLY A 3 18.14 -1.04 13.28
C GLY A 3 16.61 -1.00 13.13
N PHE A 4 16.09 0.15 12.72
CA PHE A 4 14.67 0.33 12.38
C PHE A 4 14.51 0.39 10.86
N THR A 5 13.49 -0.29 10.32
CA THR A 5 13.16 -0.29 8.89
C THR A 5 11.72 0.12 8.71
N HIS A 6 11.48 1.13 7.87
CA HIS A 6 10.13 1.46 7.43
C HIS A 6 9.61 0.40 6.44
N LEU A 7 8.52 -0.28 6.82
CA LEU A 7 7.84 -1.28 5.99
C LEU A 7 6.61 -0.74 5.25
N HIS A 8 6.20 0.49 5.56
CA HIS A 8 5.15 1.23 4.87
C HIS A 8 5.73 2.60 4.53
N THR A 9 5.95 2.86 3.24
CA THR A 9 6.45 4.16 2.75
C THR A 9 5.91 4.41 1.36
N VAL A 10 5.35 5.59 1.14
CA VAL A 10 4.76 6.02 -0.12
C VAL A 10 5.64 7.05 -0.82
N SER A 11 5.78 6.90 -2.13
CA SER A 11 6.47 7.85 -3.00
C SER A 11 5.49 8.69 -3.81
N GLY A 12 6.01 9.68 -4.54
CA GLY A 12 5.21 10.51 -5.46
C GLY A 12 4.53 9.75 -6.60
N PHE A 13 4.78 8.44 -6.76
CA PHE A 13 4.00 7.59 -7.67
C PHE A 13 2.63 7.22 -7.10
N SER A 14 2.40 7.42 -5.80
CA SER A 14 1.08 7.41 -5.17
C SER A 14 0.39 8.75 -5.41
N LEU A 15 -0.33 8.88 -6.52
CA LEU A 15 -0.95 10.15 -6.93
C LEU A 15 -1.82 10.73 -5.81
N ARG A 16 -1.54 11.97 -5.38
CA ARG A 16 -2.16 12.69 -4.25
C ARG A 16 -1.78 12.21 -2.84
N TYR A 17 -1.14 11.06 -2.69
CA TYR A 17 -0.82 10.49 -1.38
C TYR A 17 0.67 10.48 -1.04
N GLY A 18 1.55 10.62 -2.03
CA GLY A 18 2.99 10.71 -1.81
C GLY A 18 3.61 11.99 -2.34
N ALA A 19 4.61 12.49 -1.61
CA ALA A 19 5.32 13.73 -1.94
C ALA A 19 6.79 13.51 -2.30
N SER A 20 7.42 12.45 -1.78
CA SER A 20 8.86 12.21 -1.95
C SER A 20 9.14 11.33 -3.16
N HIS A 21 10.17 11.65 -3.94
CA HIS A 21 10.64 10.76 -4.99
C HIS A 21 11.38 9.55 -4.41
N PRO A 22 11.35 8.37 -5.09
CA PRO A 22 12.06 7.18 -4.63
C PRO A 22 13.55 7.39 -4.32
N GLU A 23 14.21 8.25 -5.08
CA GLU A 23 15.61 8.64 -4.90
C GLU A 23 15.84 9.31 -3.54
N ARG A 24 14.97 10.25 -3.18
CA ARG A 24 15.03 10.94 -1.88
C ARG A 24 14.73 10.01 -0.72
N LEU A 25 13.79 9.07 -0.90
CA LEU A 25 13.49 8.07 0.11
C LEU A 25 14.72 7.18 0.41
N ALA A 26 15.40 6.70 -0.63
CA ALA A 26 16.61 5.89 -0.48
C ALA A 26 17.78 6.67 0.14
N GLU A 27 18.01 7.92 -0.28
CA GLU A 27 19.02 8.81 0.31
C GLU A 27 18.78 8.98 1.82
N ARG A 28 17.53 9.27 2.22
CA ARG A 28 17.18 9.48 3.63
C ARG A 28 17.29 8.22 4.48
N ALA A 29 17.03 7.05 3.90
CA ALA A 29 17.24 5.77 4.58
C ALA A 29 18.73 5.53 4.87
N ALA A 30 19.61 5.77 3.87
CA ALA A 30 21.05 5.64 4.03
C ALA A 30 21.61 6.63 5.06
N GLU A 31 21.21 7.90 5.00
CA GLU A 31 21.62 8.94 5.97
C GLU A 31 21.25 8.59 7.42
N ARG A 32 20.18 7.80 7.61
CA ARG A 32 19.71 7.34 8.92
C ARG A 32 20.28 6.00 9.35
N GLY A 33 21.18 5.40 8.55
CA GLY A 33 21.78 4.11 8.83
C GLY A 33 20.79 2.95 8.76
N MET A 34 19.78 3.02 7.88
CA MET A 34 18.83 1.93 7.68
C MET A 34 19.37 0.91 6.67
N ASP A 35 19.38 -0.37 7.04
CA ASP A 35 19.82 -1.46 6.14
C ASP A 35 18.82 -1.74 5.01
N ALA A 36 17.54 -1.43 5.23
CA ALA A 36 16.45 -1.70 4.30
C ALA A 36 15.38 -0.62 4.35
N LEU A 37 14.62 -0.51 3.26
CA LEU A 37 13.44 0.34 3.14
C LEU A 37 12.41 -0.33 2.24
N ALA A 38 11.14 -0.31 2.61
CA ALA A 38 10.05 -0.74 1.74
C ALA A 38 9.49 0.43 0.92
N LEU A 39 9.06 0.14 -0.31
CA LEU A 39 8.18 1.01 -1.07
C LEU A 39 6.82 0.33 -1.24
N THR A 40 5.77 1.02 -0.83
CA THR A 40 4.39 0.52 -0.80
C THR A 40 3.47 1.58 -1.38
N ASP A 41 3.66 1.90 -2.66
CA ASP A 41 2.85 2.90 -3.34
C ASP A 41 1.38 2.47 -3.44
N ARG A 42 0.49 3.45 -3.48
CA ARG A 42 -0.96 3.24 -3.50
C ARG A 42 -1.40 2.72 -4.86
N ASP A 43 -1.98 1.52 -4.84
CA ASP A 43 -2.54 0.82 -6.00
C ASP A 43 -1.58 0.65 -7.17
N THR A 44 -0.27 0.82 -6.99
CA THR A 44 0.67 0.83 -8.11
C THR A 44 2.06 0.33 -7.75
N LEU A 45 2.77 -0.14 -8.76
CA LEU A 45 4.19 -0.50 -8.71
C LEU A 45 5.05 0.42 -9.59
N ALA A 46 4.50 1.52 -10.10
CA ALA A 46 5.16 2.40 -11.06
C ALA A 46 6.50 2.97 -10.55
N GLY A 47 6.63 3.22 -9.25
CA GLY A 47 7.85 3.71 -8.61
C GLY A 47 8.96 2.66 -8.41
N THR A 48 8.63 1.37 -8.52
CA THR A 48 9.49 0.26 -8.07
C THR A 48 10.86 0.25 -8.74
N VAL A 49 10.94 0.44 -10.06
CA VAL A 49 12.23 0.37 -10.79
C VAL A 49 13.15 1.52 -10.39
N ARG A 50 12.60 2.73 -10.23
CA ARG A 50 13.38 3.89 -9.78
C ARG A 50 13.86 3.69 -8.35
N PHE A 51 12.98 3.18 -7.49
CA PHE A 51 13.31 2.84 -6.11
C PHE A 51 14.41 1.80 -5.98
N ALA A 52 14.32 0.70 -6.74
CA ALA A 52 15.33 -0.35 -6.75
C ALA A 52 16.71 0.19 -7.13
N LYS A 53 16.76 1.00 -8.20
CA LYS A 53 18.01 1.65 -8.66
C LYS A 53 18.57 2.63 -7.62
N ALA A 54 17.71 3.43 -6.99
CA ALA A 54 18.10 4.38 -5.96
C ALA A 54 18.66 3.67 -4.72
N CYS A 55 17.96 2.65 -4.24
CA CYS A 55 18.39 1.82 -3.11
C CYS A 55 19.75 1.16 -3.37
N ALA A 56 19.94 0.57 -4.56
CA ALA A 56 21.21 -0.02 -4.95
C ALA A 56 22.37 0.99 -4.94
N LYS A 57 22.13 2.22 -5.42
CA LYS A 57 23.13 3.31 -5.38
C LYS A 57 23.44 3.77 -3.95
N ALA A 58 22.42 3.79 -3.08
CA ALA A 58 22.53 4.26 -1.71
C ALA A 58 23.04 3.18 -0.72
N GLY A 59 23.20 1.93 -1.16
CA GLY A 59 23.58 0.82 -0.28
C GLY A 59 22.46 0.36 0.65
N VAL A 60 21.19 0.65 0.31
CA VAL A 60 20.00 0.26 1.08
C VAL A 60 19.35 -0.92 0.38
N ARG A 61 18.91 -1.94 1.13
CA ARG A 61 18.17 -3.07 0.56
C ARG A 61 16.70 -2.67 0.28
N PRO A 62 16.22 -2.74 -0.97
CA PRO A 62 14.83 -2.45 -1.27
C PRO A 62 13.91 -3.62 -0.86
N LEU A 63 12.76 -3.30 -0.29
CA LEU A 63 11.63 -4.21 -0.11
C LEU A 63 10.47 -3.71 -1.00
N PHE A 64 9.85 -4.61 -1.76
CA PHE A 64 8.83 -4.24 -2.73
C PHE A 64 7.44 -4.57 -2.20
N GLY A 65 6.52 -3.63 -2.32
CA GLY A 65 5.15 -3.78 -1.89
C GLY A 65 4.20 -2.81 -2.57
N ALA A 66 2.94 -2.87 -2.14
CA ALA A 66 1.88 -1.95 -2.54
C ALA A 66 0.87 -1.80 -1.41
N GLU A 67 0.28 -0.61 -1.31
CA GLU A 67 -0.89 -0.39 -0.46
C GLU A 67 -2.14 -0.49 -1.33
N LEU A 68 -2.98 -1.50 -1.10
CA LEU A 68 -4.15 -1.79 -1.93
C LEU A 68 -5.44 -1.57 -1.15
N ALA A 69 -6.44 -0.98 -1.81
CA ALA A 69 -7.82 -1.02 -1.32
C ALA A 69 -8.36 -2.44 -1.46
N VAL A 70 -9.04 -2.95 -0.42
CA VAL A 70 -9.58 -4.30 -0.38
C VAL A 70 -11.09 -4.28 -0.17
N GLU A 71 -11.78 -5.27 -0.74
CA GLU A 71 -13.20 -5.48 -0.52
C GLU A 71 -13.48 -5.72 0.97
N GLU A 72 -14.50 -5.04 1.51
CA GLU A 72 -14.93 -5.25 2.90
C GLU A 72 -15.55 -6.64 3.07
N TYR A 73 -15.31 -7.27 4.23
CA TYR A 73 -15.99 -8.52 4.58
C TYR A 73 -17.48 -8.29 4.92
N GLU A 74 -17.78 -7.18 5.60
CA GLU A 74 -19.13 -6.75 5.97
C GLU A 74 -19.34 -5.31 5.53
N PRO A 75 -20.43 -4.97 4.83
CA PRO A 75 -20.67 -3.60 4.38
C PRO A 75 -20.87 -2.68 5.59
N VAL A 76 -19.90 -1.81 5.85
CA VAL A 76 -20.08 -0.74 6.84
C VAL A 76 -21.09 0.26 6.28
N ARG A 77 -22.01 0.74 7.12
CA ARG A 77 -22.99 1.76 6.72
C ARG A 77 -22.26 2.95 6.10
N GLN A 78 -22.41 3.12 4.79
CA GLN A 78 -21.95 4.32 4.11
C GLN A 78 -22.74 5.52 4.64
N GLU A 79 -22.13 6.35 5.47
CA GLU A 79 -22.69 7.65 5.77
C GLU A 79 -22.70 8.47 4.48
N ARG A 80 -23.89 8.87 4.04
CA ARG A 80 -24.06 9.76 2.89
C ARG A 80 -23.32 11.07 3.14
N ARG A 81 -22.10 11.20 2.61
CA ARG A 81 -21.32 12.44 2.68
C ARG A 81 -21.98 13.51 1.80
N ARG A 82 -22.02 14.75 2.30
CA ARG A 82 -22.65 15.89 1.61
C ARG A 82 -21.98 16.13 0.27
N ALA A 83 -22.78 16.39 -0.77
CA ALA A 83 -22.29 16.70 -2.10
C ALA A 83 -21.33 17.91 -2.06
N PRO A 84 -20.16 17.85 -2.72
CA PRO A 84 -19.23 18.97 -2.75
C PRO A 84 -19.89 20.21 -3.38
N VAL A 85 -19.76 21.36 -2.72
CA VAL A 85 -20.23 22.63 -3.28
C VAL A 85 -19.30 22.98 -4.45
N ARG A 86 -19.85 23.29 -5.63
CA ARG A 86 -19.14 23.63 -6.89
C ARG A 86 -18.52 22.45 -7.67
N GLY A 87 -19.24 21.33 -7.80
CA GLY A 87 -18.94 20.33 -8.85
C GLY A 87 -17.67 19.51 -8.65
N GLY A 88 -17.15 19.43 -7.41
CA GLY A 88 -16.11 18.46 -7.07
C GLY A 88 -16.65 17.03 -7.09
N ALA A 89 -15.85 16.08 -7.56
CA ALA A 89 -16.14 14.66 -7.38
C ALA A 89 -15.66 14.22 -5.99
N PHE A 90 -16.51 13.53 -5.24
CA PHE A 90 -16.08 12.87 -4.01
C PHE A 90 -15.21 11.68 -4.39
N ILE A 91 -13.98 11.62 -3.86
CA ILE A 91 -13.20 10.38 -3.90
C ILE A 91 -13.57 9.62 -2.66
N ASP A 92 -14.18 8.45 -2.84
CA ASP A 92 -14.49 7.59 -1.72
C ASP A 92 -13.22 6.90 -1.22
N GLU A 93 -12.69 7.43 -0.11
CA GLU A 93 -11.54 6.86 0.61
C GLU A 93 -11.99 6.00 1.80
N SER A 94 -13.28 5.63 1.88
CA SER A 94 -13.78 4.81 2.99
C SER A 94 -13.32 3.36 2.89
N THR A 95 -13.00 2.87 1.69
CA THR A 95 -12.58 1.48 1.48
C THR A 95 -11.35 1.14 2.32
N PRO A 96 -11.35 0.02 3.06
CA PRO A 96 -10.22 -0.39 3.86
C PRO A 96 -9.00 -0.67 2.99
N ARG A 97 -7.82 -0.44 3.57
CA ARG A 97 -6.54 -0.58 2.86
C ARG A 97 -5.59 -1.47 3.62
N VAL A 98 -4.85 -2.26 2.85
CA VAL A 98 -3.91 -3.24 3.38
C VAL A 98 -2.59 -3.12 2.65
N THR A 99 -1.49 -3.23 3.38
CA THR A 99 -0.14 -3.22 2.81
C THR A 99 0.32 -4.64 2.51
N PHE A 100 0.70 -4.89 1.26
CA PHE A 100 1.25 -6.15 0.78
C PHE A 100 2.74 -5.97 0.48
N LEU A 101 3.58 -6.86 0.99
CA LEU A 101 5.01 -6.91 0.72
C LEU A 101 5.36 -8.24 0.06
N ALA A 102 6.11 -8.18 -1.04
CA ALA A 102 6.65 -9.36 -1.69
C ALA A 102 7.63 -10.09 -0.75
N ARG A 103 7.37 -11.38 -0.56
CA ARG A 103 8.26 -12.35 0.10
C ARG A 103 8.76 -13.34 -0.96
N ASP A 104 9.79 -14.13 -0.65
CA ASP A 104 10.20 -15.26 -1.49
C ASP A 104 10.63 -14.86 -2.92
N GLY A 105 11.25 -13.69 -3.03
CA GLY A 105 11.89 -13.20 -4.25
C GLY A 105 10.93 -13.09 -5.43
N ALA A 106 11.25 -13.80 -6.52
CA ALA A 106 10.50 -13.71 -7.78
C ALA A 106 9.04 -14.17 -7.65
N ARG A 107 8.74 -15.12 -6.76
CA ARG A 107 7.36 -15.62 -6.56
C ARG A 107 6.48 -14.53 -5.95
N GLY A 108 6.89 -13.93 -4.83
CA GLY A 108 6.11 -12.86 -4.22
C GLY A 108 6.03 -11.61 -5.07
N TRP A 109 7.08 -11.31 -5.85
CA TRP A 109 6.98 -10.25 -6.85
C TRP A 109 5.90 -10.54 -7.91
N ALA A 110 5.83 -11.77 -8.41
CA ALA A 110 4.79 -12.17 -9.35
C ALA A 110 3.38 -12.14 -8.73
N ASP A 111 3.23 -12.57 -7.47
CA ASP A 111 1.98 -12.44 -6.72
C ASP A 111 1.57 -10.97 -6.58
N LEU A 112 2.50 -10.10 -6.17
CA LEU A 112 2.24 -8.67 -6.01
C LEU A 112 1.81 -8.00 -7.33
N CYS A 113 2.48 -8.33 -8.45
CA CYS A 113 2.07 -7.87 -9.77
C CYS A 113 0.64 -8.33 -10.12
N ARG A 114 0.30 -9.59 -9.85
CA ARG A 114 -1.06 -10.12 -10.08
C ARG A 114 -2.11 -9.36 -9.27
N LEU A 115 -1.86 -9.11 -7.98
CA LEU A 115 -2.79 -8.34 -7.15
C LEU A 115 -3.01 -6.93 -7.70
N VAL A 116 -1.93 -6.23 -8.05
CA VAL A 116 -2.02 -4.87 -8.61
C VAL A 116 -2.75 -4.89 -9.96
N THR A 117 -2.54 -5.90 -10.79
CA THR A 117 -3.34 -6.06 -12.02
C THR A 117 -4.82 -6.29 -11.71
N ALA A 118 -5.15 -7.20 -10.79
CA ALA A 118 -6.53 -7.51 -10.41
C ALA A 118 -7.27 -6.28 -9.89
N VAL A 119 -6.63 -5.47 -9.06
CA VAL A 119 -7.15 -4.20 -8.54
C VAL A 119 -7.64 -3.26 -9.63
N HIS A 120 -6.96 -3.21 -10.78
CA HIS A 120 -7.31 -2.34 -11.91
C HIS A 120 -8.32 -2.95 -12.89
N THR A 121 -8.81 -4.16 -12.64
CA THR A 121 -9.89 -4.76 -13.45
C THR A 121 -11.27 -4.20 -13.08
N ALA A 122 -11.40 -3.57 -11.91
CA ALA A 122 -12.61 -2.87 -11.49
C ALA A 122 -12.86 -1.62 -12.34
N ALA A 123 -14.12 -1.33 -12.66
CA ALA A 123 -14.50 -0.33 -13.67
C ALA A 123 -14.18 1.12 -13.29
N ASP A 124 -14.36 1.49 -12.02
CA ASP A 124 -14.31 2.89 -11.59
C ASP A 124 -13.14 3.22 -10.66
N THR A 125 -12.90 2.38 -9.65
CA THR A 125 -11.88 2.62 -8.61
C THR A 125 -11.07 1.35 -8.36
N PRO A 126 -9.73 1.47 -8.23
CA PRO A 126 -8.86 0.38 -7.78
C PRO A 126 -9.42 -0.35 -6.55
N LEU A 127 -9.78 -1.63 -6.70
CA LEU A 127 -10.31 -2.45 -5.61
C LEU A 127 -9.88 -3.91 -5.77
N LEU A 128 -9.24 -4.47 -4.75
CA LEU A 128 -8.93 -5.89 -4.70
C LEU A 128 -10.13 -6.67 -4.14
N THR A 129 -10.81 -7.41 -5.02
CA THR A 129 -11.92 -8.29 -4.62
C THR A 129 -11.41 -9.55 -3.92
N TRP A 130 -12.29 -10.20 -3.15
CA TRP A 130 -11.97 -11.48 -2.50
C TRP A 130 -11.48 -12.54 -3.48
N ALA A 131 -12.06 -12.60 -4.68
CA ALA A 131 -11.63 -13.54 -5.72
C ALA A 131 -10.21 -13.26 -6.22
N GLY A 132 -9.81 -11.99 -6.30
CA GLY A 132 -8.47 -11.57 -6.71
C GLY A 132 -7.44 -11.61 -5.59
N ASN A 133 -7.86 -11.67 -4.33
CA ASN A 133 -6.99 -11.60 -3.15
C ASN A 133 -6.36 -12.95 -2.79
N HIS A 134 -5.43 -13.42 -3.62
CA HIS A 134 -4.71 -14.68 -3.39
C HIS A 134 -3.23 -14.58 -3.77
N GLY A 135 -2.38 -15.29 -3.03
CA GLY A 135 -0.94 -15.36 -3.25
C GLY A 135 -0.19 -15.83 -2.00
N ASP A 136 0.73 -16.77 -2.16
CA ASP A 136 1.43 -17.39 -1.03
C ASP A 136 2.75 -16.67 -0.70
N GLY A 137 3.33 -15.97 -1.67
CA GLY A 137 4.62 -15.29 -1.54
C GLY A 137 4.51 -13.88 -0.93
N LEU A 138 3.52 -13.59 -0.09
CA LEU A 138 3.27 -12.22 0.39
C LEU A 138 3.30 -12.12 1.92
N THR A 139 3.85 -11.02 2.44
CA THR A 139 3.63 -10.56 3.81
C THR A 139 2.55 -9.48 3.79
N VAL A 140 1.54 -9.63 4.64
CA VAL A 140 0.44 -8.68 4.75
C VAL A 140 0.55 -7.95 6.07
N LEU A 141 0.47 -6.62 6.03
CA LEU A 141 0.43 -5.77 7.22
C LEU A 141 -0.95 -5.12 7.32
N LEU A 142 -1.69 -5.47 8.37
CA LEU A 142 -2.97 -4.85 8.70
C LEU A 142 -2.70 -3.56 9.46
N GLY A 143 -2.86 -2.43 8.78
CA GLY A 143 -2.69 -1.09 9.33
C GLY A 143 -3.97 -0.54 9.98
N PRO A 144 -3.94 0.68 10.53
CA PRO A 144 -5.12 1.34 11.09
C PRO A 144 -6.24 1.53 10.06
N ASP A 145 -5.90 1.65 8.77
CA ASP A 145 -6.86 1.80 7.68
C ASP A 145 -7.41 0.46 7.14
N SER A 146 -6.94 -0.67 7.65
CA SER A 146 -7.52 -1.99 7.34
C SER A 146 -8.90 -2.15 7.98
N ASP A 147 -9.67 -3.12 7.50
CA ASP A 147 -10.94 -3.54 8.10
C ASP A 147 -10.80 -3.85 9.60
N VAL A 148 -9.78 -4.63 9.97
CA VAL A 148 -9.46 -4.96 11.37
C VAL A 148 -9.07 -3.71 12.16
N GLY A 149 -8.21 -2.85 11.61
CA GLY A 149 -7.78 -1.61 12.26
C GLY A 149 -8.96 -0.67 12.55
N ARG A 150 -9.87 -0.54 11.59
CA ARG A 150 -11.09 0.27 11.71
C ARG A 150 -12.08 -0.33 12.71
N ALA A 151 -12.29 -1.65 12.68
CA ALA A 151 -13.17 -2.33 13.63
C ALA A 151 -12.69 -2.16 15.08
N LEU A 152 -11.39 -2.31 15.31
CA LEU A 152 -10.76 -2.07 16.61
C LEU A 152 -10.93 -0.62 17.07
N ALA A 153 -10.73 0.36 16.18
CA ALA A 153 -10.90 1.78 16.51
C ALA A 153 -12.36 2.15 16.82
N ALA A 154 -13.33 1.46 16.22
CA ALA A 154 -14.75 1.63 16.48
C ALA A 154 -15.24 0.96 17.77
N GLY A 155 -14.35 0.28 18.52
CA GLY A 155 -14.69 -0.46 19.75
C GLY A 155 -15.36 -1.82 19.49
N GLY A 156 -15.28 -2.32 18.25
CA GLY A 156 -15.95 -3.53 17.80
C GLY A 156 -15.00 -4.71 17.65
N LEU A 157 -14.85 -5.48 18.72
CA LEU A 157 -14.67 -6.93 18.62
C LEU A 157 -15.67 -7.54 19.61
N ALA A 158 -16.91 -7.73 19.18
CA ALA A 158 -17.73 -8.75 19.78
C ALA A 158 -17.17 -10.10 19.28
N LEU A 159 -16.19 -10.64 20.01
CA LEU A 159 -15.76 -12.03 19.91
C LEU A 159 -16.83 -12.96 20.50
#